data_AF-A0A537QFD9-F1
#
_entry.id   AF-A0A537QFD9-F1
#
_cell.length_a   1.000
_cell.length_b   1.000
_cell.length_c   1.000
_cell.angle_alpha   90.00
_cell.angle_beta   90.00
_cell.angle_gamma   90.00
#
_symmetry.space_group_name_H-M   'P 1'
#
loop_
_entity.id
_entity.type
_entity.pdbx_description
1 polymer ?
#
loop_
_entity_poly.entity_id
_entity_poly.type
_entity_poly.pdbx_seq_one_letter_code
_entity_poly.pdbx_strand_id
1 'polypeptide(L)'
;MPALTRPIKITFAEMRDMGVRGILIYCSDCHCSHSIAISGDRWPDDVRLSDLESRFVCKACGKRGADVRPDFNWLKENTRTPVVLRGLPMVD
;
A
#
# COMPACT_ATOMS: atom_id res chain seq x y z
N MET A 1 -1.50 -30.29 11.13
CA MET A 1 -1.91 -28.87 11.09
C MET A 1 -2.00 -28.49 9.62
N PRO A 2 -3.19 -28.20 9.06
CA PRO A 2 -3.24 -27.70 7.68
C PRO A 2 -2.44 -26.40 7.63
N ALA A 3 -1.63 -26.23 6.58
CA ALA A 3 -1.05 -24.92 6.30
C ALA A 3 -2.21 -23.94 6.11
N LEU A 4 -2.32 -22.90 6.95
CA LEU A 4 -3.32 -21.85 6.77
C LEU A 4 -3.05 -21.19 5.42
N THR A 5 -3.83 -21.56 4.39
CA THR A 5 -3.73 -20.92 3.08
C THR A 5 -4.14 -19.47 3.25
N ARG A 6 -3.27 -18.55 2.81
CA ARG A 6 -3.59 -17.12 2.85
C ARG A 6 -4.87 -16.88 2.05
N PRO A 7 -5.82 -16.08 2.56
CA PRO A 7 -7.03 -15.74 1.81
C PRO A 7 -6.68 -15.10 0.46
N ILE A 8 -7.41 -15.48 -0.59
CA ILE A 8 -7.35 -14.79 -1.87
C ILE A 8 -7.99 -13.41 -1.68
N LYS A 9 -7.33 -12.36 -2.18
CA LYS A 9 -7.78 -10.97 -2.05
C LYS A 9 -8.22 -10.42 -3.41
N ILE A 10 -8.92 -9.29 -3.35
CA ILE A 10 -9.39 -8.55 -4.51
C ILE A 10 -8.25 -8.17 -5.48
N THR A 11 -8.64 -7.93 -6.71
CA THR A 11 -7.83 -7.35 -7.78
C THR A 11 -7.64 -5.84 -7.60
N PHE A 12 -6.66 -5.27 -8.31
CA PHE A 12 -6.51 -3.81 -8.37
C PHE A 12 -7.69 -3.13 -9.09
N ALA A 13 -8.33 -3.80 -10.06
CA ALA A 13 -9.57 -3.32 -10.66
C ALA A 13 -10.68 -3.13 -9.62
N GLU A 14 -10.97 -4.16 -8.82
CA GLU A 14 -11.98 -4.09 -7.76
C GLU A 14 -11.63 -3.02 -6.70
N MET A 15 -10.35 -2.90 -6.34
CA MET A 15 -9.89 -1.84 -5.42
C MET A 15 -10.14 -0.43 -5.98
N ARG A 16 -9.89 -0.22 -7.27
CA ARG A 16 -10.10 1.06 -7.97
C ARG A 16 -11.58 1.38 -8.16
N ASP A 17 -12.42 0.38 -8.41
CA ASP A 17 -13.88 0.52 -8.51
C ASP A 17 -14.48 1.02 -7.18
N MET A 18 -13.89 0.62 -6.05
CA MET A 18 -14.19 1.16 -4.72
C MET A 18 -13.63 2.58 -4.47
N GLY A 19 -12.98 3.20 -5.45
CA GLY A 19 -12.33 4.51 -5.32
C GLY A 19 -11.02 4.52 -4.52
N VAL A 20 -10.45 3.34 -4.21
CA VAL A 20 -9.22 3.22 -3.42
C VAL A 20 -8.01 3.11 -4.35
N ARG A 21 -6.97 3.91 -4.05
CA ARG A 21 -5.77 4.02 -4.90
C ARG A 21 -4.45 3.71 -4.20
N GLY A 22 -4.46 3.62 -2.86
CA GLY A 22 -3.29 3.24 -2.08
C GLY A 22 -3.40 1.84 -1.52
N ILE A 23 -2.26 1.26 -1.16
CA ILE A 23 -2.17 0.01 -0.41
C ILE A 23 -1.28 0.19 0.82
N LEU A 24 -1.65 -0.48 1.91
CA LEU A 24 -0.83 -0.69 3.10
C LEU A 24 -0.18 -2.06 3.04
N ILE A 25 1.11 -2.12 3.33
CA ILE A 25 1.91 -3.35 3.32
C ILE A 25 2.48 -3.53 4.71
N TYR A 26 2.00 -4.53 5.44
CA TYR A 26 2.51 -4.90 6.76
C TYR A 26 3.51 -6.04 6.65
N CYS A 27 4.59 -6.00 7.43
CA CYS A 27 5.46 -7.15 7.61
C CYS A 27 4.65 -8.37 8.09
N SER A 28 4.95 -9.55 7.56
CA SER A 28 4.32 -10.80 8.01
C SER A 28 4.71 -11.22 9.42
N ASP A 29 5.80 -10.66 9.96
CA ASP A 29 6.18 -10.84 11.35
C ASP A 29 5.46 -9.82 12.24
N CYS A 30 4.54 -10.30 13.08
CA CYS A 30 3.76 -9.47 14.00
C CYS A 30 4.61 -8.77 15.06
N HIS A 31 5.83 -9.25 15.33
CA HIS A 31 6.76 -8.60 16.26
C HIS A 31 7.53 -7.44 15.61
N CYS A 32 7.60 -7.40 14.28
CA CYS A 32 8.35 -6.38 13.56
C CYS A 32 7.61 -5.03 13.50
N SER A 33 6.27 -5.04 13.49
CA SER A 33 5.40 -3.85 13.41
C SER A 33 5.64 -2.90 12.23
N HIS A 34 6.55 -3.24 11.30
CA HIS A 34 6.88 -2.38 10.18
C HIS A 34 5.78 -2.43 9.11
N SER A 35 5.38 -1.26 8.63
CA SER A 35 4.49 -1.12 7.48
C SER A 35 4.89 0.06 6.62
N ILE A 36 4.42 0.05 5.38
CA ILE A 36 4.53 1.18 4.44
C ILE A 36 3.20 1.38 3.71
N ALA A 37 2.91 2.61 3.32
CA ALA A 37 1.84 2.96 2.39
C ALA A 37 2.44 3.34 1.03
N ILE A 38 1.91 2.80 -0.07
CA ILE A 38 2.34 3.15 -1.43
C ILE A 38 1.16 3.19 -2.40
N SER A 39 1.34 3.89 -3.52
CA SER A 39 0.33 3.90 -4.59
C SER A 39 0.15 2.50 -5.18
N GLY A 40 -1.11 2.10 -5.34
CA GLY A 40 -1.52 0.90 -6.07
C GLY A 40 -1.50 1.07 -7.59
N ASP A 41 -1.28 2.28 -8.11
CA ASP A 41 -1.37 2.57 -9.55
C ASP A 41 -0.27 1.91 -10.38
N ARG A 42 0.78 1.45 -9.73
CA ARG A 42 1.90 0.77 -10.39
C ARG A 42 1.59 -0.68 -10.80
N TRP A 43 0.45 -1.25 -10.39
CA TRP A 43 0.06 -2.61 -10.75
C TRP A 43 -1.08 -2.64 -11.77
N PRO A 44 -1.05 -3.57 -12.74
CA PRO A 44 -2.18 -3.85 -13.63
C PRO A 44 -3.46 -4.22 -12.86
N ASP A 45 -4.61 -3.99 -13.50
CA ASP A 45 -5.94 -4.26 -12.95
C ASP A 45 -6.18 -5.71 -12.53
N ASP A 46 -5.61 -6.68 -13.25
CA ASP A 46 -5.81 -8.11 -13.07
C ASP A 46 -4.98 -8.71 -11.91
N VAL A 47 -3.99 -7.96 -11.41
CA VAL A 47 -3.17 -8.39 -10.27
C VAL A 47 -4.02 -8.38 -8.99
N ARG A 48 -3.93 -9.44 -8.19
CA ARG A 48 -4.55 -9.48 -6.86
C ARG A 48 -3.61 -8.97 -5.79
N LEU A 49 -4.14 -8.38 -4.73
CA LEU A 49 -3.34 -7.98 -3.57
C LEU A 49 -2.59 -9.19 -2.96
N SER A 50 -3.23 -10.37 -2.95
CA SER A 50 -2.62 -11.63 -2.48
C SER A 50 -1.44 -12.08 -3.34
N ASP A 51 -1.38 -11.73 -4.63
CA ASP A 51 -0.27 -12.10 -5.53
C ASP A 51 1.03 -11.36 -5.19
N LEU A 52 0.92 -10.25 -4.44
CA LEU A 52 2.04 -9.44 -3.99
C LEU A 52 2.61 -9.91 -2.65
N GLU A 53 1.82 -10.58 -1.83
CA GLU A 53 2.16 -10.85 -0.43
C GLU A 53 3.43 -11.67 -0.27
N SER A 54 3.67 -12.65 -1.13
CA SER A 54 4.88 -13.49 -1.12
C SER A 54 6.11 -12.81 -1.72
N ARG A 55 5.93 -11.68 -2.43
CA ARG A 55 6.99 -10.98 -3.17
C ARG A 55 7.73 -9.96 -2.31
N PHE A 56 7.16 -9.54 -1.19
CA PHE A 56 7.77 -8.56 -0.31
C PHE A 56 8.76 -9.20 0.68
N VAL A 57 9.84 -8.49 0.93
CA VAL A 57 10.79 -8.76 2.01
C VAL A 57 10.88 -7.52 2.87
N CYS A 58 10.67 -7.69 4.18
CA CYS A 58 10.77 -6.60 5.13
C CYS A 58 12.22 -6.15 5.26
N LYS A 59 12.50 -4.87 4.98
CA LYS A 59 13.86 -4.31 5.14
C LYS A 59 14.32 -4.23 6.59
N ALA A 60 13.39 -4.18 7.54
CA ALA A 60 13.71 -4.07 8.97
C ALA A 60 14.14 -5.41 9.60
N CYS A 61 13.47 -6.52 9.28
CA CYS A 61 13.75 -7.83 9.89
C CYS A 61 14.15 -8.93 8.89
N GLY A 62 14.16 -8.64 7.58
CA GLY A 62 14.51 -9.62 6.54
C GLY A 62 13.44 -10.68 6.25
N LYS A 63 12.30 -10.67 6.97
CA LYS A 63 11.22 -11.66 6.75
C LYS A 63 10.59 -11.50 5.36
N ARG A 64 10.47 -12.60 4.63
CA ARG A 64 9.69 -12.68 3.39
C ARG A 64 8.21 -12.87 3.71
N GLY A 65 7.35 -12.16 3.00
CA GLY A 65 5.91 -12.18 3.19
C GLY A 65 5.41 -10.87 3.77
N ALA A 66 4.25 -10.42 3.31
CA ALA A 66 3.54 -9.26 3.82
C ALA A 66 2.03 -9.50 3.90
N ASP A 67 1.31 -8.70 4.67
CA ASP A 67 -0.14 -8.55 4.60
C ASP A 67 -0.47 -7.27 3.85
N VAL A 68 -1.04 -7.40 2.64
CA VAL A 68 -1.33 -6.27 1.74
C VAL A 68 -2.81 -5.92 1.81
N ARG A 69 -3.14 -4.66 2.11
CA ARG A 69 -4.51 -4.19 2.30
C ARG A 69 -4.77 -2.92 1.49
N PRO A 70 -6.02 -2.67 1.04
CA PRO A 70 -6.41 -1.35 0.54
C PRO A 70 -6.18 -0.28 1.61
N ASP A 71 -5.67 0.88 1.20
CA ASP A 71 -5.52 2.05 2.05
C ASP A 71 -6.64 3.06 1.78
N PHE A 72 -7.67 3.03 2.62
CA PHE A 72 -8.82 3.93 2.51
C PHE A 72 -8.51 5.39 2.88
N ASN A 73 -7.35 5.67 3.48
CA ASN A 73 -6.92 7.03 3.81
C ASN A 73 -5.93 7.61 2.79
N TRP A 74 -5.52 6.84 1.78
CA TRP A 74 -4.53 7.23 0.77
C TRP A 74 -4.74 8.63 0.19
N LEU A 75 -5.97 8.96 -0.24
CA LEU A 75 -6.26 10.27 -0.82
C LEU A 75 -6.17 11.39 0.23
N LYS A 76 -6.56 11.16 1.48
CA LYS A 76 -6.43 12.18 2.53
C LYS A 76 -4.97 12.50 2.84
N GLU A 77 -4.10 11.50 2.73
CA GLU A 77 -2.68 11.62 3.07
C GLU A 77 -1.85 12.13 1.89
N ASN A 78 -2.20 11.75 0.66
CA ASN A 78 -1.42 12.03 -0.54
C ASN A 78 -2.07 13.04 -1.51
N THR A 79 -3.31 13.47 -1.27
CA THR A 79 -3.98 14.60 -1.96
C THR A 79 -3.92 15.87 -1.12
N ARG A 80 -3.09 15.92 -0.07
CA ARG A 80 -2.63 17.22 0.43
C ARG A 80 -1.86 17.87 -0.70
N THR A 81 -2.54 18.74 -1.45
CA THR A 81 -1.87 19.82 -2.18
C THR A 81 -0.81 20.33 -1.21
N PRO A 82 0.49 20.39 -1.59
CA PRO A 82 1.41 21.17 -0.78
C PRO A 82 0.69 22.49 -0.54
N VAL A 83 0.62 22.94 0.70
CA VAL A 83 0.23 24.32 0.96
C VAL A 83 1.36 25.12 0.33
N VAL A 84 1.32 25.31 -1.00
CA VAL A 84 1.97 26.41 -1.67
C VAL A 84 1.20 27.58 -1.13
N LEU A 85 1.64 28.03 0.05
CA LEU A 85 1.28 29.31 0.60
C LEU A 85 1.63 30.31 -0.50
N ARG A 86 0.57 30.74 -1.17
CA ARG A 86 0.56 31.89 -2.05
C ARG A 86 1.27 33.04 -1.35
N GLY A 87 2.26 33.61 -2.04
CA GLY A 87 2.64 35.01 -1.85
C GLY A 87 3.89 35.25 -0.99
N LEU A 88 5.06 35.07 -1.58
CA LEU A 88 6.17 36.01 -1.39
C LEU A 88 6.74 36.30 -2.78
N PRO A 89 6.82 37.57 -3.22
CA PRO A 89 7.38 37.89 -4.52
C PRO A 89 8.88 37.62 -4.50
N MET A 90 9.37 36.93 -5.53
CA MET A 90 10.78 37.02 -5.90
C MET A 90 11.05 38.47 -6.28
N VAL A 91 11.93 39.14 -5.55
CA VAL A 91 12.70 40.29 -6.02
C VAL A 91 14.15 40.07 -5.58
N ASP A 92 15.06 40.42 -6.49
CA ASP A 92 16.46 40.00 -6.62
C ASP A 92 17.37 40.24 -5.41
#